data_AF-A0A151XYG5-F1
#
_entry.id   AF-A0A151XYG5-F1
#
_cell.length_a   1.000
_cell.length_b   1.000
_cell.length_c   1.000
_cell.angle_alpha   90.00
_cell.angle_beta   90.00
_cell.angle_gamma   90.00
#
_symmetry.space_group_name_H-M   'P 1'
#
loop_
_entity.id
_entity.type
_entity.pdbx_description
1 polymer ?
#
loop_
_entity_poly.entity_id
_entity_poly.type
_entity_poly.pdbx_seq_one_letter_code
_entity_poly.pdbx_strand_id
1 'polypeptide(L)'
;MQKYSGFTLIELMIVVAILGVLIAIALPVYHHQAATASTKACMYEAKSYSNSVAYALYDQDYSTNPIAPVIKACETITDASGWTLDTMQKVIATAKLPSKAKIECNLPEGVPCKALP
;
A
#
# COMPACT_ATOMS: atom_id res chain seq x y z
N MET A 1 -23.56 45.95 31.25
CA MET A 1 -22.89 45.99 29.94
C MET A 1 -21.82 44.90 29.93
N GLN A 2 -22.02 43.82 29.19
CA GLN A 2 -21.00 42.79 29.04
C GLN A 2 -19.94 43.28 28.06
N LYS A 3 -18.68 43.38 28.50
CA LYS A 3 -17.53 43.64 27.62
C LYS A 3 -17.29 42.40 26.78
N TYR A 4 -17.55 42.48 25.48
CA TYR A 4 -17.05 41.48 24.54
C TYR A 4 -15.52 41.63 24.45
N SER A 5 -14.81 40.70 25.09
CA SER A 5 -13.37 40.54 24.91
C SER A 5 -13.13 39.93 23.52
N GLY A 6 -12.97 40.79 22.51
CA GLY A 6 -12.58 40.37 21.16
C GLY A 6 -11.12 39.94 21.10
N PHE A 7 -10.82 38.94 20.27
CA PHE A 7 -9.45 38.52 19.96
C PHE A 7 -8.76 39.63 19.14
N THR A 8 -7.49 39.94 19.43
CA THR A 8 -6.78 40.99 18.69
C THR A 8 -6.34 40.48 17.31
N LEU A 9 -6.32 41.37 16.31
CA LEU A 9 -5.81 41.03 14.98
C LEU A 9 -4.35 40.57 15.02
N ILE A 10 -3.56 41.14 15.93
CA ILE A 10 -2.15 40.78 16.10
C ILE A 10 -1.98 39.37 16.68
N GLU A 11 -2.81 38.95 17.65
CA GLU A 11 -2.79 37.58 18.15
C GLU A 11 -3.13 36.59 17.03
N LEU A 12 -4.12 36.91 16.19
CA LEU A 12 -4.50 36.04 15.07
C LEU A 12 -3.36 35.90 14.06
N MET A 13 -2.68 37.00 13.73
CA MET A 13 -1.56 36.99 12.79
C MET A 13 -0.39 36.13 13.28
N ILE A 14 -0.07 36.18 14.58
CA ILE A 14 1.00 35.37 15.16
C ILE A 14 0.64 33.87 15.11
N VAL A 15 -0.61 33.53 15.41
CA VAL A 15 -1.07 32.12 15.36
C VAL A 15 -0.97 31.57 13.94
N VAL A 16 -1.42 32.34 12.93
CA VAL A 16 -1.32 31.92 11.52
C VAL A 16 0.13 31.76 11.07
N ALA A 17 1.04 32.63 11.52
CA ALA A 17 2.46 32.52 11.22
C ALA A 17 3.06 31.22 11.77
N ILE A 18 2.74 30.86 13.03
CA ILE A 18 3.22 29.61 13.65
C ILE A 18 2.63 28.38 12.94
N LEU A 19 1.33 28.39 12.64
CA LEU A 19 0.67 27.31 11.89
C LEU A 19 1.29 27.11 10.50
N GLY A 20 1.64 28.19 9.81
CA GLY A 20 2.32 28.12 8.51
C GLY A 20 3.64 27.36 8.56
N VAL A 21 4.47 27.61 9.59
CA VAL A 21 5.74 26.90 9.78
C VAL A 21 5.53 25.42 10.07
N LEU A 22 4.54 25.08 10.91
CA LEU A 22 4.22 23.69 11.24
C LEU A 22 3.74 22.90 10.01
N ILE A 23 2.85 23.49 9.21
CA ILE A 23 2.31 22.86 7.99
C ILE A 23 3.41 22.62 6.96
N ALA A 24 4.34 23.56 6.79
CA ALA A 24 5.45 23.44 5.84
C ALA A 24 6.32 22.20 6.09
N ILE A 25 6.52 21.83 7.36
CA ILE A 25 7.29 20.63 7.75
C ILE A 25 6.40 19.38 7.75
N ALA A 26 5.16 19.49 8.21
CA ALA A 26 4.27 18.34 8.39
C ALA A 26 3.78 17.73 7.07
N LEU A 27 3.44 18.55 6.07
CA LEU A 27 2.92 18.07 4.78
C LEU A 27 3.86 17.13 4.01
N PRO A 28 5.14 17.47 3.75
CA PRO A 28 6.02 16.58 3.00
C PRO A 28 6.23 15.24 3.70
N VAL A 29 6.34 15.25 5.03
CA VAL A 29 6.46 14.04 5.85
C VAL A 29 5.19 13.19 5.76
N TYR A 30 4.02 13.81 5.87
CA TYR A 30 2.73 13.10 5.75
C TYR A 30 2.58 12.44 4.38
N HIS A 31 2.91 13.15 3.29
CA HIS A 31 2.84 12.59 1.94
C HIS A 31 3.78 11.38 1.76
N HIS A 32 5.01 11.45 2.27
CA HIS A 32 5.94 10.34 2.21
C HIS A 32 5.49 9.13 3.03
N GLN A 33 4.94 9.36 4.23
CA GLN A 33 4.40 8.28 5.07
C GLN A 33 3.15 7.65 4.46
N ALA A 34 2.25 8.45 3.88
CA ALA A 34 1.08 7.95 3.17
C ALA A 34 1.46 7.08 1.97
N ALA A 35 2.49 7.49 1.20
CA ALA A 35 3.04 6.67 0.12
C ALA A 35 3.59 5.36 0.66
N THR A 36 4.49 5.41 1.64
CA THR A 36 5.08 4.21 2.25
C THR A 36 4.02 3.27 2.84
N ALA A 37 2.97 3.80 3.48
CA ALA A 37 1.86 3.02 4.00
C ALA A 37 1.08 2.31 2.87
N SER A 38 0.79 3.00 1.77
CA SER A 38 0.13 2.39 0.61
C SER A 38 0.96 1.30 -0.05
N THR A 39 2.29 1.49 -0.17
CA THR A 39 3.21 0.44 -0.65
C THR A 39 3.16 -0.79 0.24
N LYS A 40 3.25 -0.61 1.56
CA LYS A 40 3.23 -1.71 2.52
C LYS A 40 1.90 -2.45 2.51
N ALA A 41 0.78 -1.73 2.47
CA ALA A 41 -0.55 -2.32 2.42
C ALA A 41 -0.71 -3.23 1.18
N CYS A 42 -0.34 -2.74 0.00
CA CYS A 42 -0.37 -3.56 -1.21
C CYS A 42 0.66 -4.71 -1.17
N MET A 43 1.84 -4.50 -0.58
CA MET A 43 2.82 -5.57 -0.39
C MET A 43 2.28 -6.72 0.46
N TYR A 44 1.58 -6.43 1.56
CA TYR A 44 0.97 -7.47 2.40
C TYR A 44 -0.14 -8.21 1.67
N GLU A 45 -0.95 -7.50 0.89
CA GLU A 45 -1.99 -8.11 0.07
C GLU A 45 -1.42 -9.01 -1.03
N ALA A 46 -0.45 -8.52 -1.80
CA ALA A 46 0.23 -9.28 -2.83
C ALA A 46 0.95 -10.52 -2.25
N LYS A 47 1.54 -10.39 -1.06
CA LYS A 47 2.15 -11.50 -0.33
C LYS A 47 1.12 -12.52 0.12
N SER A 48 0.01 -12.07 0.70
CA SER A 48 -1.10 -12.94 1.10
C SER A 48 -1.64 -13.72 -0.09
N TYR A 49 -1.83 -13.05 -1.23
CA TYR A 49 -2.26 -13.67 -2.47
C TYR A 49 -1.23 -14.69 -2.96
N SER A 50 0.04 -14.28 -3.09
CA SER A 50 1.13 -15.16 -3.54
C SER A 50 1.28 -16.42 -2.68
N ASN A 51 1.12 -16.29 -1.35
CA ASN A 51 1.12 -17.43 -0.44
C ASN A 51 -0.06 -18.38 -0.70
N SER A 52 -1.25 -17.82 -0.94
CA SER A 52 -2.43 -18.64 -1.24
C SER A 52 -2.30 -19.39 -2.56
N VAL A 53 -1.73 -18.75 -3.58
CA VAL A 53 -1.42 -19.37 -4.87
C VAL A 53 -0.37 -20.47 -4.69
N ALA A 54 0.72 -20.19 -3.97
CA ALA A 54 1.74 -21.20 -3.69
C ALA A 54 1.14 -22.41 -2.96
N TYR A 55 0.30 -22.18 -1.95
CA TYR A 55 -0.40 -23.26 -1.25
C TYR A 55 -1.24 -24.13 -2.20
N ALA A 56 -2.04 -23.50 -3.07
CA ALA A 56 -2.87 -24.23 -4.03
C ALA A 56 -2.05 -25.00 -5.07
N LEU A 57 -0.91 -24.45 -5.52
CA LEU A 57 -0.03 -25.12 -6.48
C LEU A 57 0.70 -26.34 -5.90
N TYR A 58 1.03 -26.30 -4.60
CA TYR A 58 1.72 -27.39 -3.91
C TYR A 58 0.77 -28.36 -3.19
N ASP A 59 -0.54 -28.23 -3.39
CA ASP A 59 -1.54 -29.17 -2.88
C ASP A 59 -1.40 -30.54 -3.59
N GLN A 60 -1.01 -31.57 -2.84
CA GLN A 60 -0.75 -32.90 -3.40
C GLN A 60 -2.02 -33.60 -3.90
N ASP A 61 -3.17 -33.21 -3.36
CA ASP A 61 -4.46 -33.79 -3.72
C ASP A 61 -5.10 -33.12 -4.95
N TYR A 62 -4.46 -32.09 -5.52
CA TYR A 62 -4.95 -31.28 -6.65
C TYR A 62 -6.40 -30.80 -6.47
N SER A 63 -6.82 -30.65 -5.21
CA SER A 63 -8.19 -30.33 -4.82
C SER A 63 -8.42 -28.82 -4.83
N THR A 64 -7.33 -28.06 -4.75
CA THR A 64 -7.33 -26.60 -4.72
C THR A 64 -6.59 -26.06 -5.94
N ASN A 65 -7.18 -25.06 -6.57
CA ASN A 65 -6.55 -24.33 -7.68
C ASN A 65 -6.40 -22.86 -7.28
N PRO A 66 -5.35 -22.18 -7.77
CA PRO A 66 -5.25 -20.74 -7.64
C PRO A 66 -6.55 -20.06 -8.09
N ILE A 67 -6.98 -19.06 -7.33
CA ILE A 67 -8.14 -18.22 -7.67
C ILE A 67 -7.68 -16.84 -8.08
N ALA A 68 -8.57 -16.09 -8.72
CA ALA A 68 -8.32 -14.69 -9.06
C ALA A 68 -8.09 -13.85 -7.78
N PRO A 69 -7.22 -12.83 -7.82
CA PRO A 69 -6.91 -12.00 -6.67
C PRO A 69 -8.11 -11.12 -6.29
N VAL A 70 -8.37 -11.00 -4.98
CA VAL A 70 -9.33 -10.02 -4.45
C VAL A 70 -8.60 -8.73 -4.14
N ILE A 71 -8.75 -7.74 -5.02
CA ILE A 71 -7.98 -6.50 -4.98
C ILE A 71 -8.60 -5.49 -4.01
N LYS A 72 -7.82 -4.96 -3.05
CA LYS A 72 -8.24 -3.96 -2.06
C LYS A 72 -7.27 -2.77 -1.93
N ALA A 73 -6.09 -2.98 -1.36
CA ALA A 73 -5.03 -1.99 -1.17
C ALA A 73 -4.14 -1.84 -2.43
N CYS A 74 -4.04 -2.88 -3.24
CA CYS A 74 -3.46 -2.79 -4.58
C CYS A 74 -4.43 -2.17 -5.59
N GLU A 75 -3.91 -1.57 -6.64
CA GLU A 75 -4.64 -1.18 -7.85
C GLU A 75 -4.76 -2.36 -8.80
N THR A 76 -3.67 -3.12 -8.96
CA THR A 76 -3.63 -4.33 -9.77
C THR A 76 -2.82 -5.41 -9.06
N ILE A 77 -3.15 -6.68 -9.28
CA ILE A 77 -2.36 -7.85 -8.92
C ILE A 77 -2.41 -8.80 -10.12
N THR A 78 -1.27 -9.39 -10.51
CA THR A 78 -1.24 -10.43 -11.54
C THR A 78 -2.18 -11.56 -11.18
N ASP A 79 -3.06 -11.92 -12.11
CA ASP A 79 -3.96 -13.06 -11.94
C ASP A 79 -3.19 -14.37 -12.16
N ALA A 80 -3.09 -15.19 -11.13
CA ALA A 80 -2.44 -16.48 -11.14
C ALA A 80 -3.43 -17.65 -11.20
N SER A 81 -4.73 -17.40 -11.42
CA SER A 81 -5.77 -18.44 -11.37
C SER A 81 -5.56 -19.60 -12.36
N GLY A 82 -4.83 -19.37 -13.44
CA GLY A 82 -4.50 -20.37 -14.46
C GLY A 82 -3.10 -20.97 -14.34
N TRP A 83 -2.36 -20.68 -13.26
CA TRP A 83 -0.98 -21.16 -13.13
C TRP A 83 -0.92 -22.62 -12.69
N THR A 84 0.15 -23.29 -13.10
CA THR A 84 0.59 -24.60 -12.63
C THR A 84 2.01 -24.49 -12.06
N LEU A 85 2.53 -25.59 -11.50
CA LEU A 85 3.91 -25.67 -11.03
C LEU A 85 4.95 -25.35 -12.12
N ASP A 86 4.61 -25.58 -13.39
CA ASP A 86 5.53 -25.33 -14.52
C ASP A 86 5.40 -23.91 -15.11
N THR A 87 4.25 -23.25 -14.91
CA THR A 87 3.97 -21.92 -15.48
C THR A 87 4.01 -20.81 -14.44
N MET A 88 4.26 -21.14 -13.16
CA MET A 88 4.34 -20.15 -12.10
C MET A 88 5.47 -19.16 -12.35
N GLN A 89 5.19 -17.90 -12.07
CA GLN A 89 6.09 -16.80 -12.35
C GLN A 89 5.98 -15.75 -11.23
N LYS A 90 6.45 -14.54 -11.49
CA LYS A 90 6.37 -13.45 -10.52
C LYS A 90 4.96 -12.86 -10.52
N VAL A 91 4.36 -12.76 -9.34
CA VAL A 91 3.16 -11.95 -9.14
C VAL A 91 3.59 -10.49 -9.06
N ILE A 92 3.06 -9.66 -9.96
CA ILE A 92 3.32 -8.23 -10.01
C ILE A 92 2.07 -7.51 -9.51
N ALA A 93 2.22 -6.70 -8.48
CA ALA A 93 1.17 -5.85 -7.97
C ALA A 93 1.55 -4.37 -8.06
N THR A 94 0.56 -3.50 -8.23
CA THR A 94 0.76 -2.05 -8.21
C THR A 94 0.00 -1.48 -7.04
N ALA A 95 0.66 -0.72 -6.17
CA ALA A 95 -0.01 -0.05 -5.06
C ALA A 95 -0.93 1.06 -5.56
N LYS A 96 -2.04 1.32 -4.86
CA LYS A 96 -2.85 2.51 -5.13
C LYS A 96 -2.05 3.80 -4.89
N LEU A 97 -2.59 4.91 -5.38
CA LEU A 97 -2.16 6.24 -4.94
C LEU A 97 -2.16 6.32 -3.40
N PRO A 98 -1.17 7.01 -2.79
CA PRO A 98 -0.23 7.92 -3.43
C PRO A 98 1.11 7.29 -3.87
N SER A 99 1.37 6.01 -3.60
CA SER A 99 2.68 5.42 -3.92
C SER A 99 2.84 5.00 -5.38
N LYS A 100 1.86 4.29 -5.96
CA LYS A 100 2.02 3.60 -7.26
C LYS A 100 3.23 2.67 -7.38
N ALA A 101 3.88 2.31 -6.26
CA ALA A 101 5.02 1.41 -6.27
C ALA A 101 4.60 0.04 -6.81
N LYS A 102 5.52 -0.59 -7.55
CA LYS A 102 5.36 -1.96 -8.01
C LYS A 102 5.87 -2.92 -6.95
N ILE A 103 5.15 -4.00 -6.69
CA ILE A 103 5.57 -5.07 -5.81
C ILE A 103 5.73 -6.33 -6.65
N GLU A 104 6.87 -7.00 -6.49
CA GLU A 104 7.13 -8.29 -7.11
C GLU A 104 7.21 -9.37 -6.03
N CYS A 105 6.42 -10.42 -6.18
CA CYS A 105 6.48 -11.63 -5.37
C CYS A 105 6.91 -12.82 -6.25
N ASN A 106 8.02 -13.48 -5.90
CA ASN A 106 8.58 -14.56 -6.72
C ASN A 106 8.11 -15.94 -6.23
N LEU A 107 7.12 -16.55 -6.89
CA LEU A 107 6.60 -17.86 -6.45
C LEU A 107 7.63 -19.01 -6.58
N PRO A 108 8.38 -19.14 -7.69
CA PRO A 108 9.42 -20.15 -7.83
C PRO A 108 10.50 -20.18 -6.72
N GLU A 109 10.74 -19.05 -6.05
CA GLU A 109 11.77 -18.91 -5.00
C GLU A 109 11.20 -18.95 -3.57
N GLY A 110 9.97 -19.44 -3.37
CA GLY A 110 9.37 -19.50 -2.04
C GLY A 110 8.78 -18.16 -1.59
N VAL A 111 8.15 -17.43 -2.51
CA VAL A 111 7.34 -16.22 -2.28
C VAL A 111 8.02 -15.03 -1.56
N PRO A 112 9.32 -14.71 -1.80
CA PRO A 112 9.85 -13.42 -1.37
C PRO A 112 9.15 -12.29 -2.14
N CYS A 113 8.62 -11.32 -1.41
CA CYS A 113 8.00 -10.11 -1.96
C CYS A 113 8.89 -8.90 -1.69
N LYS A 114 9.12 -8.07 -2.71
CA LYS A 114 9.86 -6.81 -2.62
C LYS A 114 9.10 -5.68 -3.29
N ALA A 115 9.14 -4.49 -2.69
CA ALA A 115 8.73 -3.27 -3.37
C ALA A 115 9.87 -2.82 -4.29
N LEU A 116 9.54 -2.52 -5.54
CA LEU A 116 10.42 -1.85 -6.49
C LEU A 116 10.27 -0.32 -6.32
N PRO A 117 11.38 0.42 -6.47
CA PRO A 117 11.35 1.88 -6.51
C PRO A 117 10.54 2.41 -7.71
#